data_AF-A0A533X1Z9-F1
#
_entry.id   AF-A0A533X1Z9-F1
#
_cell.length_a   1.000
_cell.length_b   1.000
_cell.length_c   1.000
_cell.angle_alpha   90.00
_cell.angle_beta   90.00
_cell.angle_gamma   90.00
#
_symmetry.space_group_name_H-M   'P 1'
#
loop_
_entity.id
_entity.type
_entity.pdbx_description
1 polymer ?
#
loop_
_entity_poly.entity_id
_entity_poly.type
_entity_poly.pdbx_seq_one_letter_code
_entity_poly.pdbx_strand_id
1 'polypeptide(L)'
;MDYKAYALMAILLASVASVALVGAAYAQTATLTVKTDKSSYASSDDITVTGNLNATAINQPILIQVKGPHNIDVIDQFNANPDP
;
A
#
# COMPACT_ATOMS: atom_id res chain seq x y z
N MET A 1 -14.65 37.69 35.82
CA MET A 1 -14.22 36.44 35.13
C MET A 1 -13.99 36.80 33.67
N ASP A 2 -12.72 36.88 33.26
CA ASP A 2 -12.33 37.38 31.94
C ASP A 2 -12.57 36.33 30.85
N TYR A 3 -13.78 36.33 30.29
CA TYR A 3 -14.22 35.43 29.21
C TYR A 3 -13.27 35.39 28.00
N LYS A 4 -12.50 36.47 27.79
CA LYS A 4 -11.48 36.57 26.73
C LYS A 4 -10.29 35.63 26.98
N ALA A 5 -9.88 35.47 28.24
CA ALA A 5 -8.79 34.56 28.61
C ALA A 5 -9.19 33.09 28.41
N TYR A 6 -10.44 32.75 28.74
CA TYR A 6 -10.98 31.42 28.52
C TYR A 6 -11.15 31.09 27.03
N ALA A 7 -11.57 32.06 26.21
CA ALA A 7 -11.68 31.88 24.77
C ALA A 7 -10.33 31.57 24.10
N LEU A 8 -9.27 32.30 24.51
CA LEU A 8 -7.90 32.05 24.04
C LEU A 8 -7.38 30.66 24.44
N MET A 9 -7.65 30.24 25.68
CA MET A 9 -7.29 28.90 26.15
C MET A 9 -8.06 27.80 25.40
N ALA A 10 -9.34 28.01 25.13
CA ALA A 10 -10.16 27.04 24.38
C ALA A 10 -9.64 26.85 22.94
N ILE A 11 -9.25 27.93 22.27
CA ILE A 11 -8.66 27.87 20.92
C ILE A 11 -7.30 27.15 20.94
N LEU A 12 -6.47 27.41 21.96
CA LEU A 12 -5.18 26.74 22.12
C LEU A 12 -5.35 25.23 22.32
N LEU A 13 -6.27 24.81 23.19
CA LEU A 13 -6.55 23.39 23.42
C LEU A 13 -7.11 22.70 22.16
N ALA A 14 -8.01 23.36 21.44
CA ALA A 14 -8.59 22.83 20.20
C ALA A 14 -7.53 22.64 19.10
N SER A 15 -6.57 23.56 18.96
CA SER A 15 -5.49 23.46 17.98
C SER A 15 -4.52 22.30 18.26
N VAL A 16 -4.27 21.97 19.53
CA VAL A 16 -3.37 20.87 19.91
C VAL A 16 -4.04 19.51 19.64
N ALA A 17 -5.36 19.41 19.81
CA ALA A 17 -6.11 18.18 19.51
C ALA A 17 -6.11 17.83 18.01
N SER A 18 -6.11 18.83 17.12
CA SER A 18 -6.13 18.61 15.66
C SER A 18 -4.84 18.02 15.07
N VAL A 19 -3.70 18.08 15.77
CA VAL A 19 -2.42 17.53 15.28
C VAL A 19 -2.28 16.04 15.59
N ALA A 20 -3.04 15.52 16.56
CA ALA A 20 -2.94 14.12 17.00
C ALA A 20 -3.64 13.11 16.07
N LEU A 21 -4.38 13.58 15.05
CA LEU A 21 -5.07 12.72 14.09
C LEU A 21 -4.29 12.56 12.77
N VAL A 22 -2.96 12.50 12.83
CA VAL A 22 -2.22 11.81 11.77
C VAL A 22 -2.54 10.34 11.95
N GLY A 23 -3.54 9.87 11.20
CA GLY A 23 -3.99 8.48 11.22
C GLY A 23 -2.79 7.55 11.12
N ALA A 24 -2.79 6.49 11.95
CA ALA A 24 -1.79 5.45 11.87
C ALA A 24 -1.68 4.99 10.42
N ALA A 25 -0.55 5.29 9.78
CA ALA A 25 -0.21 4.65 8.53
C ALA A 25 -0.03 3.17 8.89
N TYR A 26 -1.05 2.36 8.63
CA TYR A 26 -0.92 0.91 8.72
C TYR A 26 0.07 0.51 7.64
N ALA A 27 1.35 0.49 7.99
CA ALA A 27 2.34 -0.30 7.26
C ALA A 27 1.85 -1.73 7.42
N GLN A 28 1.09 -2.21 6.44
CA GLN A 28 0.72 -3.60 6.37
C GLN A 28 2.04 -4.35 6.16
N THR A 29 2.57 -4.94 7.24
CA THR A 29 3.74 -5.81 7.20
C THR A 29 3.33 -7.08 6.48
N ALA A 30 3.27 -7.00 5.16
CA ALA A 30 3.04 -8.11 4.27
C ALA A 30 4.33 -8.31 3.48
N THR A 31 4.88 -9.51 3.56
CA THR A 31 6.03 -9.87 2.76
C THR A 31 5.53 -10.48 1.47
N LEU A 32 5.68 -9.76 0.36
CA LEU A 32 5.46 -10.30 -0.97
C LEU A 32 6.80 -10.76 -1.54
N THR A 33 6.92 -12.05 -1.80
CA THR A 33 8.02 -12.60 -2.59
C THR A 33 7.53 -12.82 -4.01
N VAL A 34 8.35 -12.45 -5.00
CA VAL A 34 8.04 -12.63 -6.43
C VAL A 34 9.24 -13.31 -7.09
N LYS A 35 8.96 -14.28 -7.94
CA LYS A 35 9.96 -15.04 -8.69
C LYS A 35 9.44 -15.32 -10.10
N THR A 36 10.35 -15.20 -11.06
CA THR A 36 10.14 -15.62 -12.45
C THR A 36 10.69 -17.02 -12.67
N ASP A 37 10.19 -17.73 -13.69
CA ASP A 37 10.69 -19.06 -14.04
C ASP A 37 12.14 -19.05 -14.53
N LYS A 38 12.58 -17.96 -15.19
CA LYS A 38 13.94 -17.79 -15.73
C LYS A 38 14.47 -16.38 -15.43
N SER A 39 15.78 -16.23 -15.56
CA SER A 39 16.48 -14.94 -15.41
C SER A 39 16.60 -14.14 -16.72
N SER A 40 16.34 -14.77 -17.87
CA SER A 40 16.34 -14.16 -19.19
C SER A 40 15.35 -14.85 -20.11
N TYR A 41 14.80 -14.08 -21.05
CA TYR A 41 13.78 -14.51 -21.99
C TYR A 41 14.12 -14.00 -23.39
N ALA A 42 13.85 -14.81 -24.41
CA ALA A 42 13.86 -14.37 -25.80
C ALA A 42 12.54 -13.70 -26.18
N SER A 43 12.50 -13.06 -27.34
CA SER A 43 11.25 -12.51 -27.87
C SER A 43 10.24 -13.63 -28.11
N SER A 44 9.00 -13.44 -27.66
CA SER A 44 7.89 -14.42 -27.71
C SER A 44 8.00 -15.60 -26.73
N ASP A 45 8.97 -15.58 -25.81
CA ASP A 45 8.93 -16.51 -24.69
C ASP A 45 7.83 -16.12 -23.71
N ASP A 46 7.11 -17.14 -23.22
CA ASP A 46 6.16 -16.96 -22.13
C ASP A 46 6.91 -16.74 -20.81
N ILE A 47 6.51 -15.72 -20.05
CA ILE A 47 7.06 -15.39 -18.74
C ILE A 47 6.08 -15.86 -17.68
N THR A 48 6.50 -16.81 -16.83
CA THR A 48 5.69 -17.24 -15.69
C THR A 48 6.14 -16.50 -14.43
N VAL A 49 5.22 -15.73 -13.85
CA VAL A 49 5.44 -15.01 -12.59
C VAL A 49 4.74 -15.76 -11.46
N THR A 50 5.49 -16.10 -10.43
CA THR A 50 4.99 -16.71 -9.19
C THR A 50 5.30 -15.81 -8.01
N GLY A 51 4.42 -15.80 -7.02
CA GLY A 51 4.68 -15.06 -5.80
C GLY A 51 3.99 -15.67 -4.60
N ASN A 52 4.52 -15.38 -3.42
CA ASN A 52 3.90 -15.76 -2.16
C ASN A 52 3.71 -14.48 -1.32
N LEU A 53 2.46 -14.22 -0.97
CA LEU A 53 2.08 -13.16 -0.05
C LEU A 53 1.91 -13.73 1.35
N ASN A 54 2.85 -13.42 2.24
CA ASN A 54 2.69 -13.68 3.66
C ASN A 54 2.06 -12.46 4.33
N ALA A 55 0.75 -12.53 4.56
CA ALA A 55 -0.03 -11.48 5.22
C ALA A 55 -1.12 -12.10 6.09
N THR A 56 -1.40 -11.50 7.25
CA THR A 56 -2.49 -11.92 8.14
C THR A 56 -3.88 -11.72 7.53
N ALA A 57 -4.03 -10.74 6.62
CA ALA A 57 -5.25 -10.49 5.87
C ALA A 57 -4.92 -9.80 4.54
N ILE A 58 -5.68 -10.08 3.48
CA ILE A 58 -5.58 -9.42 2.17
C ILE A 58 -6.79 -8.51 2.03
N ASN A 59 -6.64 -7.26 2.47
CA ASN A 59 -7.72 -6.25 2.41
C ASN A 59 -7.62 -5.34 1.18
N GLN A 60 -6.60 -5.55 0.36
CA GLN A 60 -6.32 -4.77 -0.85
C GLN A 60 -5.97 -5.72 -2.00
N PRO A 61 -6.40 -5.41 -3.23
CA PRO A 61 -6.06 -6.22 -4.40
C PRO A 61 -4.56 -6.17 -4.68
N ILE A 62 -4.02 -7.27 -5.21
CA ILE A 62 -2.61 -7.37 -5.60
C ILE A 62 -2.49 -6.85 -7.03
N LEU A 63 -1.55 -5.93 -7.25
CA LEU A 63 -1.28 -5.35 -8.56
C LEU A 63 0.01 -5.93 -9.13
N ILE A 64 -0.04 -6.45 -10.35
CA ILE A 64 1.14 -6.89 -11.09
C ILE A 64 1.39 -5.88 -12.20
N GLN A 65 2.58 -5.25 -12.16
CA GLN A 65 3.03 -4.31 -13.18
C GLN A 65 4.20 -4.91 -13.93
N VAL A 66 4.05 -5.10 -15.24
CA VAL A 66 5.15 -5.52 -16.11
C VAL A 66 5.74 -4.27 -16.74
N LYS A 67 7.00 -3.97 -16.39
CA LYS A 67 7.73 -2.79 -16.88
C LYS A 67 8.80 -3.21 -17.88
N GLY A 68 8.62 -2.78 -19.13
CA GLY A 68 9.67 -2.89 -20.14
C GLY A 68 10.80 -1.87 -19.92
N PRO A 69 11.96 -2.04 -20.58
CA PRO A 69 13.09 -1.11 -20.52
C PRO A 69 12.77 0.31 -21.04
N HIS A 70 11.65 0.46 -21.75
CA HIS A 70 11.15 1.74 -22.29
C HIS A 70 9.88 2.25 -21.59
N ASN A 71 9.62 1.86 -20.33
CA ASN A 71 8.48 2.35 -19.54
C ASN A 71 7.07 1.95 -20.05
N ILE A 72 6.94 0.92 -20.90
CA ILE A 72 5.60 0.44 -21.28
C ILE A 72 5.04 -0.42 -20.15
N ASP A 73 4.01 0.10 -19.49
CA ASP A 73 3.25 -0.50 -18.40
C ASP A 73 2.07 -1.30 -18.96
N VAL A 74 2.12 -2.63 -18.84
CA VAL A 74 0.90 -3.43 -18.82
C VAL A 74 0.55 -3.66 -17.35
N ILE A 75 -0.61 -3.16 -16.94
CA ILE A 75 -1.16 -3.32 -15.60
C ILE A 75 -2.17 -4.44 -15.65
N ASP A 76 -1.88 -5.54 -14.95
CA ASP A 76 -2.87 -6.60 -14.69
C ASP A 76 -3.18 -6.59 -13.18
N GLN A 77 -4.47 -6.56 -12.84
CA GLN A 77 -4.93 -6.55 -11.46
C GLN A 77 -5.50 -7.92 -11.13
N PHE A 78 -4.81 -8.66 -10.27
CA PHE A 78 -5.26 -9.97 -9.82
C PHE A 78 -6.00 -9.85 -8.50
N ASN A 79 -7.24 -10.33 -8.48
CA ASN A 79 -8.02 -10.44 -7.25
C ASN A 79 -7.68 -11.77 -6.59
N ALA A 80 -6.73 -11.76 -5.66
CA ALA A 80 -6.40 -12.94 -4.87
C ALA A 80 -7.59 -13.24 -3.93
N ASN A 81 -8.43 -14.19 -4.31
CA ASN A 81 -9.39 -14.75 -3.36
C ASN A 81 -8.61 -15.51 -2.29
N PRO A 82 -8.86 -15.27 -1.00
CA PRO A 82 -8.38 -16.18 0.05
C PRO A 82 -9.00 -17.56 -0.22
N ASP A 83 -8.15 -18.59 -0.25
CA ASP A 83 -8.59 -19.99 -0.33
C ASP A 83 -9.46 -20.29 0.91
N PRO A 84 -10.63 -20.95 0.77
CA PRO A 84 -11.52 -21.27 1.89
C PRO A 84 -10.92 -22.26 2.90
#